data_AF-A0A6L3NE55-F1
#
_entry.id   AF-A0A6L3NE55-F1
#
_cell.length_a   1.000
_cell.length_b   1.000
_cell.length_c   1.000
_cell.angle_alpha   90.00
_cell.angle_beta   90.00
_cell.angle_gamma   90.00
#
_symmetry.space_group_name_H-M   'P 1'
#
loop_
_entity.id
_entity.type
_entity.pdbx_description
1 polymer ?
#
loop_
_entity_poly.entity_id
_entity_poly.type
_entity_poly.pdbx_seq_one_letter_code
_entity_poly.pdbx_strand_id
1 'polypeptide(L)'
;MPAAPRSIVVLAFPRAQLLDVTGPLQVFASVNELALERGRPAPYAPRVVAAEAGPVETSSGVVVMADSLRSAGRPDTVIVAGGKGVHAAS
;
A
#
# COMPACT_ATOMS: atom_id res chain seq x y z
N MET A 1 10.96 -7.11 23.74
CA MET A 1 9.73 -6.92 22.93
C MET A 1 10.13 -6.95 21.47
N PRO A 2 9.48 -7.73 20.60
CA PRO A 2 9.71 -7.60 19.17
C PRO A 2 9.37 -6.16 18.74
N ALA A 3 10.17 -5.59 17.84
CA ALA A 3 9.89 -4.27 17.28
C ALA A 3 8.53 -4.30 16.56
N ALA A 4 7.77 -3.21 16.64
CA ALA A 4 6.53 -3.08 15.90
C ALA A 4 6.79 -3.21 14.38
N PRO A 5 5.86 -3.80 13.61
CA PRO A 5 5.98 -3.87 12.16
C PRO A 5 6.11 -2.46 11.57
N ARG A 6 7.00 -2.31 10.57
CA ARG A 6 7.18 -1.05 9.87
C ARG A 6 5.93 -0.72 9.04
N SER A 7 5.44 0.50 9.17
CA SER A 7 4.27 0.96 8.44
C SER A 7 4.66 1.32 7.01
N ILE A 8 4.09 0.60 6.05
CA ILE A 8 4.29 0.84 4.62
C ILE A 8 2.95 1.24 4.02
N VAL A 9 2.89 2.36 3.32
CA VAL A 9 1.67 2.76 2.60
C VAL A 9 1.93 2.91 1.12
N VAL A 10 1.01 2.40 0.32
CA VAL A 10 1.00 2.55 -1.13
C VAL A 10 -0.14 3.50 -1.50
N LEU A 11 0.21 4.68 -2.01
CA LEU A 11 -0.74 5.71 -2.41
C LEU A 11 -1.33 5.39 -3.77
N ALA A 12 -2.61 5.05 -3.79
CA ALA A 12 -3.43 4.87 -4.97
C ALA A 12 -4.29 6.12 -5.25
N PHE A 13 -4.60 6.32 -6.51
CA PHE A 13 -5.45 7.41 -7.00
C PHE A 13 -6.18 6.95 -8.28
N PRO A 14 -7.26 7.63 -8.69
CA PRO A 14 -7.99 7.26 -9.90
C PRO A 14 -7.04 7.15 -11.10
N ARG A 15 -7.14 6.06 -11.88
CA ARG A 15 -6.26 5.78 -13.03
C ARG A 15 -4.78 5.51 -12.68
N ALA A 16 -4.48 5.17 -11.42
CA ALA A 16 -3.20 4.54 -11.06
C ALA A 16 -3.03 3.19 -11.81
N GLN A 17 -1.79 2.79 -12.06
CA GLN A 17 -1.49 1.46 -12.59
C GLN A 17 -1.67 0.42 -11.49
N LEU A 18 -2.46 -0.63 -11.74
CA LEU A 18 -2.75 -1.65 -10.73
C LEU A 18 -1.48 -2.34 -10.21
N LEU A 19 -0.53 -2.67 -11.09
CA LEU A 19 0.71 -3.36 -10.71
C LEU A 19 1.65 -2.48 -9.87
N ASP A 20 1.57 -1.17 -10.02
CA ASP A 20 2.35 -0.25 -9.19
C ASP A 20 1.77 -0.17 -7.77
N VAL A 21 0.49 -0.50 -7.60
CA VAL A 21 -0.14 -0.67 -6.28
C VAL A 21 0.16 -2.05 -5.72
N THR A 22 -0.17 -3.11 -6.47
CA THR A 22 -0.16 -4.49 -5.96
C THR A 22 1.23 -5.12 -5.93
N GLY A 23 2.14 -4.72 -6.80
CA GLY A 23 3.50 -5.24 -6.85
C GLY A 23 4.24 -5.04 -5.53
N PRO A 24 4.40 -3.80 -5.04
CA PRO A 24 5.01 -3.55 -3.75
C PRO A 24 4.29 -4.24 -2.59
N LEU A 25 2.95 -4.24 -2.56
CA LEU A 25 2.17 -4.91 -1.51
C LEU A 25 2.50 -6.41 -1.45
N GLN A 26 2.56 -7.08 -2.61
CA GLN A 26 2.86 -8.50 -2.67
C GLN A 26 4.27 -8.81 -2.19
N VAL A 27 5.26 -7.96 -2.51
CA VAL A 27 6.63 -8.11 -1.99
C VAL A 27 6.65 -8.08 -0.46
N PHE A 28 6.00 -7.10 0.16
CA PHE A 28 5.94 -7.02 1.63
C PHE A 28 5.15 -8.18 2.25
N ALA A 29 4.05 -8.61 1.61
CA ALA A 29 3.28 -9.78 2.04
C ALA A 29 4.14 -11.05 2.02
N SER A 30 4.86 -11.31 0.93
CA SER A 30 5.74 -12.48 0.83
C SER A 30 6.89 -12.45 1.84
N VAL A 31 7.45 -11.28 2.16
CA VAL A 31 8.46 -11.18 3.24
C VAL A 31 7.83 -11.45 4.61
N ASN A 32 6.59 -11.01 4.85
CA ASN A 32 5.86 -11.34 6.07
C ASN A 32 5.60 -12.84 6.20
N GLU A 33 5.16 -13.50 5.13
CA GLU A 33 4.96 -14.96 5.07
C GLU A 33 6.25 -15.70 5.43
N LEU A 34 7.36 -15.39 4.73
CA LEU A 34 8.67 -15.99 4.99
C LEU A 34 9.18 -15.76 6.43
N ALA A 35 8.85 -14.62 7.03
CA ALA A 35 9.22 -14.35 8.43
C ALA A 35 8.43 -15.24 9.38
N LEU A 36 7.12 -15.36 9.18
CA LEU A 36 6.23 -16.19 9.98
C LEU A 36 6.60 -17.68 9.89
N GLU A 37 6.91 -18.17 8.68
CA GLU A 37 7.41 -19.54 8.45
C GLU A 37 8.69 -19.84 9.24
N ARG A 38 9.53 -18.83 9.49
CA ARG A 38 10.76 -18.93 10.28
C ARG A 38 10.54 -18.68 11.78
N GLY A 39 9.29 -18.64 12.24
CA GLY A 39 8.95 -18.37 13.65
C GLY A 39 9.25 -16.93 14.09
N ARG A 40 9.34 -15.98 13.15
CA ARG A 40 9.61 -14.56 13.42
C ARG A 40 8.34 -13.74 13.20
N PRO A 41 8.15 -12.63 13.94
CA PRO A 41 7.01 -11.74 13.70
C PRO A 41 7.10 -11.10 12.31
N ALA A 42 5.94 -10.78 11.73
CA ALA A 42 5.83 -10.07 10.45
C ALA A 42 6.50 -8.67 10.56
N PRO A 43 7.52 -8.37 9.73
CA PRO A 43 8.26 -7.11 9.84
C PRO A 43 7.55 -5.90 9.24
N TYR A 44 6.50 -6.07 8.42
CA TYR A 44 5.83 -4.98 7.70
C TYR A 44 4.32 -4.98 7.88
N ALA A 45 3.73 -3.79 7.86
CA ALA A 45 2.29 -3.57 7.81
C ALA A 45 1.93 -2.75 6.55
N PRO A 46 1.89 -3.39 5.36
CA PRO A 46 1.54 -2.73 4.11
C PRO A 46 0.05 -2.42 4.03
N ARG A 47 -0.31 -1.21 3.59
CA ARG A 47 -1.71 -0.78 3.36
C ARG A 47 -1.83 0.04 2.08
N VAL A 48 -3.01 -0.01 1.46
CA VAL A 48 -3.37 0.91 0.37
C VAL A 48 -4.04 2.13 0.96
N VAL A 49 -3.59 3.31 0.57
CA VAL A 49 -4.17 4.59 0.97
C VAL A 49 -4.51 5.43 -0.25
N ALA A 50 -5.48 6.31 -0.12
CA ALA A 50 -5.86 7.30 -1.12
C ALA A 50 -6.18 8.64 -0.44
N ALA A 51 -6.40 9.71 -1.21
CA ALA A 51 -6.74 11.02 -0.64
C ALA A 51 -7.92 10.91 0.37
N GLU A 52 -8.95 10.17 -0.02
CA GLU A 52 -10.11 9.82 0.81
C GLU A 52 -10.27 8.30 0.89
N ALA A 53 -10.89 7.82 1.97
CA ALA A 53 -11.18 6.40 2.12
C ALA A 53 -12.26 5.96 1.12
N GLY A 54 -12.10 4.76 0.55
CA GLY A 54 -13.10 4.18 -0.34
C GLY A 54 -12.53 3.50 -1.59
N PRO A 55 -13.41 3.21 -2.57
CA PRO A 55 -13.01 2.56 -3.81
C PRO A 55 -12.20 3.50 -4.71
N VAL A 56 -11.10 2.98 -5.26
CA VAL A 56 -10.25 3.66 -6.24
C VAL A 56 -10.20 2.81 -7.50
N GLU A 57 -10.77 3.33 -8.59
CA GLU A 57 -10.71 2.66 -9.89
C GLU A 57 -9.34 2.89 -10.55
N THR A 58 -8.62 1.80 -10.81
CA THR A 58 -7.32 1.82 -11.48
C THR A 58 -7.48 1.96 -12.99
N SER A 59 -6.39 2.20 -13.72
CA SER A 59 -6.46 2.34 -15.19
C SER A 59 -6.88 1.07 -15.93
N SER A 60 -6.83 -0.09 -15.26
CA SER A 60 -7.28 -1.38 -15.81
C SER A 60 -8.75 -1.69 -15.49
N GLY A 61 -9.48 -0.76 -14.84
CA GLY A 61 -10.88 -0.96 -14.43
C GLY A 61 -11.06 -1.80 -13.17
N VAL A 62 -9.96 -2.28 -12.56
CA VAL A 62 -10.02 -2.95 -11.26
C VAL A 62 -10.15 -1.90 -10.16
N VAL A 63 -11.06 -2.12 -9.23
CA VAL A 63 -11.28 -1.26 -8.08
C VAL A 63 -10.51 -1.80 -6.88
N VAL A 64 -9.70 -0.94 -6.25
CA VAL A 64 -8.99 -1.23 -5.01
C VAL A 64 -9.63 -0.44 -3.88
N MET A 65 -9.89 -1.10 -2.75
CA MET A 65 -10.34 -0.40 -1.54
C MET A 65 -9.12 0.21 -0.84
N ALA A 66 -9.21 1.50 -0.55
CA ALA A 66 -8.15 2.25 0.11
C ALA A 66 -8.64 2.87 1.42
N ASP A 67 -7.74 2.92 2.41
CA ASP A 67 -7.91 3.77 3.58
C ASP A 67 -7.64 5.24 3.20
N SER A 68 -8.10 6.18 4.03
CA SER A 68 -7.71 7.59 3.86
C SER A 68 -6.23 7.79 4.20
N LEU A 69 -5.52 8.59 3.42
CA LEU A 69 -4.15 9.00 3.69
C LEU A 69 -4.02 9.67 5.07
N ARG A 70 -5.09 10.33 5.56
CA ARG A 70 -5.12 10.93 6.89
C ARG A 70 -5.04 9.90 8.01
N SER A 71 -5.54 8.66 7.80
CA SER A 71 -5.45 7.58 8.77
C SER A 71 -4.08 6.89 8.78
N ALA A 72 -3.20 7.18 7.82
CA ALA A 72 -1.87 6.63 7.74
C ALA A 72 -0.92 7.16 8.84
N GLY A 73 -1.26 8.29 9.48
CA GLY A 73 -0.40 8.92 10.47
C GLY A 73 0.96 9.30 9.87
N ARG A 74 2.05 8.75 10.43
CA ARG A 74 3.41 8.97 9.96
C ARG A 74 4.04 7.64 9.55
N PRO A 75 3.82 7.18 8.30
CA PRO A 75 4.36 5.90 7.84
C PRO A 75 5.89 5.93 7.76
N ASP A 76 6.52 4.76 7.91
CA ASP A 76 7.97 4.61 7.76
C ASP A 76 8.39 4.72 6.28
N THR A 77 7.52 4.23 5.38
CA THR A 77 7.73 4.29 3.93
C THR A 77 6.43 4.64 3.22
N VAL A 78 6.52 5.57 2.26
CA VAL A 78 5.45 5.88 1.31
C VAL A 78 5.90 5.47 -0.08
N ILE A 79 5.06 4.70 -0.78
CA ILE A 79 5.24 4.35 -2.18
C ILE A 79 4.10 4.99 -2.95
N VAL A 80 4.42 5.79 -3.96
CA VAL A 80 3.41 6.43 -4.81
C VAL A 80 3.25 5.59 -6.07
N ALA A 81 2.04 5.10 -6.33
CA ALA A 81 1.77 4.35 -7.56
C ALA A 81 1.97 5.25 -8.79
N GLY A 82 2.44 4.70 -9.90
CA GLY A 82 2.46 5.39 -11.18
C GLY A 82 1.08 5.38 -11.84
N GLY A 83 0.96 6.10 -12.96
CA GLY A 83 -0.23 6.06 -13.82
C GLY A 83 -0.65 7.41 -14.36
N LYS A 84 -1.58 7.38 -15.32
CA LYS A 84 -2.05 8.58 -16.03
C LYS A 84 -2.80 9.57 -15.13
N GLY A 85 -3.25 9.13 -13.97
CA GLY A 85 -3.93 9.98 -12.97
C GLY A 85 -3.03 10.65 -11.95
N VAL A 86 -1.70 10.60 -12.10
CA VAL A 86 -0.75 11.03 -11.05
C VAL A 86 -0.93 12.48 -10.59
N HIS A 87 -1.48 13.35 -11.43
CA HIS A 87 -1.82 14.72 -11.05
C HIS A 87 -2.93 14.84 -10.00
N ALA A 88 -3.75 13.79 -9.81
CA ALA A 88 -4.70 13.71 -8.71
C ALA A 88 -4.05 13.36 -7.37
N ALA A 89 -2.77 12.99 -7.37
CA ALA A 89 -1.98 12.70 -6.17
C ALA A 89 -1.12 13.90 -5.71
N SER A 90 -1.27 15.06 -6.37
CA SER A 90 -0.54 16.31 -6.10
C SER A 90 -1.20 17.14 -5.01
#